data_AF-A0A7K4BIG8-F1
#
_entry.id   AF-A0A7K4BIG8-F1
#
_cell.length_a   1.000
_cell.length_b   1.000
_cell.length_c   1.000
_cell.angle_alpha   90.00
_cell.angle_beta   90.00
_cell.angle_gamma   90.00
#
_symmetry.space_group_name_H-M   'P 1'
#
loop_
_entity.id
_entity.type
_entity.pdbx_description
1 polymer ?
#
loop_
_entity_poly.entity_id
_entity_poly.type
_entity_poly.pdbx_seq_one_letter_code
_entity_poly.pdbx_strand_id
1 'polypeptide(L)'
;DPGDVKRGPVDAIVLNPATIPSHHGPDVLTVLPHINIVTLAMIVPTTFMHMHSIQMELKKETTREAVLKVFEDHNRIGLVRKDTGIKSNAQLREYTQDLGRPRTDLWENGIFEESVSVLNGKEFYCFQAIHQEADVIPENIDCIRAMMETVEDPEESIRMTNKALNFVAIG
;
A
#
# COMPACT_ATOMS: atom_id res chain seq x y z
N ASP A 1 5.58 -14.60 4.36
CA ASP A 1 4.27 -14.97 3.78
C ASP A 1 3.71 -16.21 4.46
N PRO A 2 2.38 -16.41 4.43
CA PRO A 2 1.71 -17.53 5.12
C PRO A 2 2.18 -18.92 4.65
N GLY A 3 2.61 -19.05 3.40
CA GLY A 3 3.15 -20.31 2.87
C GLY A 3 4.57 -20.68 3.34
N ASP A 4 5.32 -19.75 3.92
CA ASP A 4 6.69 -20.00 4.42
C ASP A 4 6.66 -20.47 5.88
N VAL A 5 6.73 -21.79 6.07
CA VAL A 5 6.71 -22.44 7.39
C VAL A 5 8.10 -22.63 8.03
N LYS A 6 9.17 -22.09 7.43
CA LYS A 6 10.55 -22.31 7.88
C LYS A 6 11.26 -21.05 8.36
N ARG A 7 10.69 -19.87 8.09
CA ARG A 7 11.32 -18.56 8.36
C ARG A 7 10.84 -17.96 9.68
N GLY A 8 11.78 -17.44 10.46
CA GLY A 8 11.50 -16.65 11.66
C GLY A 8 11.56 -15.13 11.41
N PRO A 9 11.61 -14.31 12.46
CA PRO A 9 11.63 -14.68 13.89
C PRO A 9 10.26 -15.14 14.39
N VAL A 10 10.24 -16.03 15.39
CA VAL A 10 9.00 -16.45 16.07
C VAL A 10 8.54 -15.40 17.09
N ASP A 11 9.48 -14.82 17.84
CA ASP A 11 9.19 -13.86 18.91
C ASP A 11 10.33 -12.85 19.05
N ALA A 12 10.52 -12.02 18.03
CA ALA A 12 11.46 -10.91 18.06
C ALA A 12 11.10 -9.83 17.04
N ILE A 13 11.53 -8.60 17.30
CA ILE A 13 11.57 -7.51 16.32
C ILE A 13 13.01 -7.40 15.83
N VAL A 14 13.22 -7.47 14.52
CA VAL A 14 14.55 -7.49 13.90
C VAL A 14 14.71 -6.29 12.98
N LEU A 15 15.73 -5.45 13.24
CA LEU A 15 16.08 -4.36 12.32
C LEU A 15 16.57 -4.96 10.99
N ASN A 16 16.00 -4.53 9.86
CA ASN A 16 16.38 -5.10 8.56
C ASN A 16 16.28 -4.08 7.40
N PRO A 17 17.39 -3.43 7.03
CA PRO A 17 18.69 -3.42 7.70
C PRO A 17 18.69 -2.54 8.97
N ALA A 18 19.74 -2.63 9.78
CA ALA A 18 19.95 -1.70 10.90
C ALA A 18 20.44 -0.31 10.46
N THR A 19 20.99 -0.20 9.25
CA THR A 19 21.45 1.07 8.66
C THR A 19 20.27 1.92 8.19
N ILE A 20 20.44 3.24 8.28
CA ILE A 20 19.46 4.23 7.81
C ILE A 20 20.12 5.08 6.72
N PRO A 21 19.47 5.29 5.56
CA PRO A 21 18.18 4.72 5.17
C PRO A 21 18.24 3.22 4.84
N SER A 22 17.11 2.55 4.89
CA SER A 22 16.92 1.22 4.29
C SER A 22 16.87 1.30 2.76
N HIS A 23 17.00 0.16 2.06
CA HIS A 23 16.97 0.09 0.59
C HIS A 23 15.67 0.61 -0.04
N HIS A 24 14.55 0.54 0.68
CA HIS A 24 13.24 1.03 0.21
C HIS A 24 13.27 2.50 -0.23
N GLY A 25 14.12 3.35 0.37
CA GLY A 25 14.23 4.76 0.02
C GLY A 25 14.82 4.95 -1.39
N PRO A 26 16.07 4.49 -1.62
CA PRO A 26 16.68 4.45 -2.95
C PRO A 26 15.80 3.79 -4.02
N ASP A 27 15.09 2.71 -3.69
CA ASP A 27 14.22 2.02 -4.65
C ASP A 27 13.06 2.91 -5.11
N VAL A 28 12.39 3.63 -4.20
CA VAL A 28 11.36 4.62 -4.56
C VAL A 28 11.92 5.70 -5.48
N LEU A 29 13.17 6.13 -5.27
CA LEU A 29 13.82 7.15 -6.10
C LEU A 29 14.09 6.69 -7.54
N THR A 30 14.07 5.38 -7.82
CA THR A 30 14.15 4.87 -9.20
C THR A 30 12.89 5.15 -10.01
N VAL A 31 11.75 5.36 -9.34
CA VAL A 31 10.45 5.69 -9.96
C VAL A 31 10.13 7.19 -9.79
N LEU A 32 10.38 7.76 -8.61
CA LEU A 32 10.10 9.16 -8.26
C LEU A 32 11.41 9.88 -7.88
N PRO A 33 12.28 10.23 -8.84
CA PRO A 33 13.62 10.76 -8.54
C PRO A 33 13.63 12.16 -7.90
N HIS A 34 12.48 12.83 -7.82
CA HIS A 34 12.34 14.22 -7.40
C HIS A 34 11.85 14.40 -5.95
N ILE A 35 11.54 13.31 -5.24
CA ILE A 35 11.11 13.37 -3.84
C ILE A 35 12.31 13.20 -2.90
N ASN A 36 12.21 13.75 -1.70
CA ASN A 36 13.17 13.51 -0.62
C ASN A 36 12.56 12.48 0.34
N ILE A 37 13.25 11.37 0.56
CA ILE A 37 12.73 10.25 1.34
C ILE A 37 13.84 9.57 2.16
N VAL A 38 13.51 9.24 3.40
CA VAL A 38 14.32 8.40 4.28
C VAL A 38 13.41 7.30 4.81
N THR A 39 13.87 6.05 4.74
CA THR A 39 13.09 4.89 5.16
C THR A 39 13.83 4.09 6.22
N LEU A 40 13.08 3.49 7.13
CA LEU A 40 13.55 2.56 8.15
C LEU A 40 12.67 1.30 8.04
N ALA A 41 13.23 0.14 8.39
CA ALA A 41 12.50 -1.12 8.28
C ALA A 41 12.84 -2.08 9.41
N MET A 42 11.82 -2.83 9.82
CA MET A 42 11.90 -3.87 10.84
C MET A 42 11.06 -5.06 10.39
N ILE A 43 11.52 -6.26 10.71
CA ILE A 43 10.74 -7.50 10.61
C ILE A 43 10.09 -7.74 11.97
N VAL A 44 8.79 -8.07 11.95
CA VAL A 44 8.01 -8.48 13.13
C VAL A 44 7.36 -9.85 12.87
N PRO A 45 6.98 -10.63 13.90
CA PRO A 45 6.39 -11.96 13.75
C PRO A 45 4.94 -11.93 13.23
N THR A 46 4.76 -11.62 11.95
CA THR A 46 3.47 -11.63 11.25
C THR A 46 3.66 -12.08 9.80
N THR A 47 2.62 -12.67 9.20
CA THR A 47 2.68 -13.19 7.83
C THR A 47 1.68 -12.53 6.88
N PHE A 48 0.72 -11.74 7.38
CA PHE A 48 -0.41 -11.28 6.57
C PHE A 48 -0.06 -10.10 5.67
N MET A 49 0.36 -8.98 6.25
CA MET A 49 0.63 -7.76 5.49
C MET A 49 1.77 -6.98 6.14
N HIS A 50 2.55 -6.27 5.34
CA HIS A 50 3.40 -5.20 5.83
C HIS A 50 2.56 -4.02 6.30
N MET A 51 3.09 -3.25 7.26
CA MET A 51 2.50 -2.02 7.74
C MET A 51 3.52 -0.90 7.57
N HIS A 52 3.12 0.21 6.94
CA HIS A 52 3.94 1.42 6.89
C HIS A 52 3.34 2.51 7.78
N SER A 53 4.22 3.21 8.49
CA SER A 53 3.92 4.50 9.12
C SER A 53 4.46 5.59 8.20
N ILE A 54 3.58 6.35 7.56
CA ILE A 54 3.96 7.41 6.63
C ILE A 54 3.91 8.75 7.34
N GLN A 55 4.96 9.54 7.16
CA GLN A 55 5.00 10.96 7.50
C GLN A 55 5.53 11.73 6.29
N MET A 56 4.88 12.84 5.94
CA MET A 56 5.33 13.70 4.87
C MET A 56 5.21 15.18 5.25
N GLU A 57 6.22 15.97 4.92
CA GLU A 57 6.13 17.43 4.89
C GLU A 57 5.62 17.87 3.51
N LEU A 58 4.45 18.50 3.47
CA LEU A 58 3.78 18.93 2.26
C LEU A 58 4.23 20.34 1.85
N LYS A 59 4.44 20.53 0.55
CA LYS A 59 4.82 21.84 -0.03
C LYS A 59 3.71 22.89 0.07
N LYS A 60 2.45 22.46 0.18
CA LYS A 60 1.26 23.31 0.23
C LYS A 60 0.38 22.89 1.39
N GLU A 61 -0.33 23.85 1.96
CA GLU A 61 -1.31 23.57 3.00
C GLU A 61 -2.49 22.76 2.43
N THR A 62 -3.02 21.84 3.23
CA THR A 62 -4.17 21.02 2.89
C THR A 62 -4.96 20.64 4.15
N THR A 63 -6.07 19.93 3.96
CA THR A 63 -6.86 19.35 5.05
C THR A 63 -6.91 17.83 4.95
N ARG A 64 -7.32 17.18 6.05
CA ARG A 64 -7.57 15.73 6.07
C ARG A 64 -8.56 15.31 5.00
N GLU A 65 -9.64 16.06 4.83
CA GLU A 65 -10.72 15.78 3.88
C GLU A 65 -10.24 15.87 2.44
N ALA A 66 -9.38 16.85 2.14
CA ALA A 66 -8.77 16.96 0.81
C ALA A 66 -7.85 15.78 0.50
N VAL A 67 -7.10 15.28 1.49
CA VAL A 67 -6.27 14.08 1.34
C VAL A 67 -7.12 12.82 1.13
N LEU A 68 -8.18 12.63 1.94
CA LEU A 68 -9.09 11.50 1.77
C LEU A 68 -9.70 11.47 0.37
N LYS A 69 -10.11 12.64 -0.15
CA LYS A 69 -10.63 12.74 -1.51
C LYS A 69 -9.61 12.27 -2.56
N VAL A 70 -8.32 12.64 -2.40
CA VAL A 70 -7.26 12.17 -3.31
C VAL A 70 -7.12 10.64 -3.27
N PHE A 71 -7.28 10.03 -2.10
CA PHE A 71 -7.24 8.56 -1.98
C PHE A 71 -8.48 7.90 -2.59
N GLU A 72 -9.67 8.47 -2.39
CA GLU A 72 -10.94 7.98 -2.97
C GLU A 72 -10.95 8.06 -4.50
N ASP A 73 -10.29 9.08 -5.07
CA ASP A 73 -10.19 9.27 -6.52
C ASP A 73 -9.10 8.39 -7.17
N HIS A 74 -8.29 7.66 -6.38
CA HIS A 74 -7.16 6.88 -6.89
C HIS A 74 -7.55 5.43 -7.20
N ASN A 75 -7.10 4.91 -8.35
CA ASN A 75 -7.53 3.61 -8.91
C ASN A 75 -7.08 2.36 -8.10
N ARG A 76 -6.03 2.47 -7.29
CA ARG A 76 -5.40 1.36 -6.53
C ARG A 76 -5.02 1.74 -5.09
N ILE A 77 -5.70 2.73 -4.53
CA ILE A 77 -5.67 3.00 -3.09
C ILE A 77 -7.06 2.71 -2.54
N GLY A 78 -7.13 1.97 -1.44
CA GLY A 78 -8.38 1.69 -0.75
C GLY A 78 -8.37 2.27 0.66
N LEU A 79 -9.55 2.69 1.14
CA LEU A 79 -9.75 3.18 2.49
C LEU A 79 -10.34 2.08 3.38
N VAL A 80 -9.62 1.69 4.41
CA VAL A 80 -10.17 0.92 5.52
C VAL A 80 -11.00 1.88 6.36
N ARG A 81 -12.31 1.90 6.08
CA ARG A 81 -13.26 2.85 6.68
C ARG A 81 -13.45 2.60 8.16
N LYS A 82 -13.62 3.67 8.92
CA LYS A 82 -13.89 3.62 10.37
C LYS A 82 -15.02 2.66 10.74
N ASP A 83 -16.12 2.70 9.98
CA ASP A 83 -17.34 1.93 10.28
C ASP A 83 -17.17 0.41 10.09
N THR A 84 -16.08 -0.03 9.44
CA THR A 84 -15.73 -1.46 9.38
C THR A 84 -15.27 -2.02 10.73
N GLY A 85 -14.77 -1.16 11.63
CA GLY A 85 -14.18 -1.57 12.90
C GLY A 85 -12.84 -2.33 12.77
N ILE A 86 -12.24 -2.37 11.57
CA ILE A 86 -10.97 -3.04 11.29
C ILE A 86 -9.81 -2.23 11.87
N LYS A 87 -8.99 -2.85 12.71
CA LYS A 87 -7.85 -2.21 13.40
C LYS A 87 -6.50 -2.94 13.24
N SER A 88 -6.47 -4.01 12.45
CA SER A 88 -5.29 -4.85 12.26
C SER A 88 -5.23 -5.42 10.85
N ASN A 89 -4.03 -5.79 10.40
CA ASN A 89 -3.83 -6.50 9.14
C ASN A 89 -4.57 -7.85 9.09
N ALA A 90 -4.72 -8.54 10.23
CA ALA A 90 -5.48 -9.78 10.33
C ALA A 90 -6.96 -9.58 10.02
N GLN A 91 -7.59 -8.58 10.62
CA GLN A 91 -8.99 -8.24 10.34
C GLN A 91 -9.17 -7.77 8.89
N LEU A 92 -8.20 -7.03 8.34
CA LEU A 92 -8.23 -6.62 6.94
C LEU A 92 -8.14 -7.81 5.98
N ARG A 93 -7.31 -8.81 6.30
CA ARG A 93 -7.22 -10.06 5.54
C ARG A 93 -8.52 -10.87 5.60
N GLU A 94 -9.16 -10.98 6.76
CA GLU A 94 -10.48 -11.63 6.85
C GLU A 94 -11.53 -10.85 6.04
N TYR A 95 -11.47 -9.52 6.05
CA TYR A 95 -12.36 -8.70 5.23
C TYR A 95 -12.18 -8.97 3.72
N THR A 96 -10.95 -9.10 3.21
CA THR A 96 -10.75 -9.46 1.79
C THR A 96 -11.25 -10.88 1.47
N GLN A 97 -11.19 -11.79 2.44
CA GLN A 97 -11.80 -13.12 2.34
C GLN A 97 -13.33 -13.05 2.23
N ASP A 98 -13.97 -12.23 3.07
CA ASP A 98 -15.42 -12.01 3.05
C ASP A 98 -15.92 -11.36 1.76
N LEU A 99 -15.09 -10.51 1.15
CA LEU A 99 -15.33 -9.96 -0.19
C LEU A 99 -15.21 -11.02 -1.31
N GLY A 100 -14.80 -12.25 -0.98
CA GLY A 100 -14.64 -13.35 -1.95
C GLY A 100 -13.44 -13.17 -2.87
N ARG A 101 -12.46 -12.36 -2.49
CA ARG A 101 -11.26 -12.14 -3.31
C ARG A 101 -10.41 -13.41 -3.37
N PRO A 102 -9.83 -13.75 -4.53
CA PRO A 102 -8.99 -14.93 -4.66
C PRO A 102 -7.82 -14.82 -3.68
N ARG A 103 -7.50 -15.92 -2.99
CA ARG A 103 -6.37 -16.01 -2.04
C ARG A 103 -6.33 -14.92 -0.96
N THR A 104 -7.47 -14.29 -0.65
CA THR A 104 -7.54 -13.14 0.28
C THR A 104 -6.75 -11.92 -0.18
N ASP A 105 -6.57 -11.77 -1.50
CA ASP A 105 -5.76 -10.71 -2.09
C ASP A 105 -6.31 -9.31 -1.77
N LEU A 106 -5.45 -8.46 -1.19
CA LEU A 106 -5.58 -7.02 -1.26
C LEU A 106 -4.62 -6.53 -2.35
N TRP A 107 -5.14 -6.09 -3.50
CA TRP A 107 -4.30 -5.60 -4.60
C TRP A 107 -3.96 -4.11 -4.44
N GLU A 108 -4.84 -3.36 -3.79
CA GLU A 108 -4.66 -1.95 -3.46
C GLU A 108 -3.76 -1.76 -2.24
N ASN A 109 -3.22 -0.55 -2.14
CA ASN A 109 -2.65 -0.05 -0.90
C ASN A 109 -3.79 0.30 0.08
N GLY A 110 -3.85 -0.37 1.24
CA GLY A 110 -4.92 -0.21 2.21
C GLY A 110 -4.60 0.86 3.27
N ILE A 111 -5.13 2.08 3.11
CA ILE A 111 -4.95 3.18 4.06
C ILE A 111 -5.99 3.08 5.18
N PHE A 112 -5.57 3.17 6.44
CA PHE A 112 -6.50 3.26 7.56
C PHE A 112 -7.07 4.67 7.68
N GLU A 113 -8.35 4.85 7.34
CA GLU A 113 -9.00 6.17 7.30
C GLU A 113 -8.85 6.94 8.62
N GLU A 114 -9.03 6.26 9.76
CA GLU A 114 -8.91 6.87 11.10
C GLU A 114 -7.49 7.38 11.40
N SER A 115 -6.48 6.87 10.71
CA SER A 115 -5.08 7.30 10.88
C SER A 115 -4.70 8.52 10.04
N VAL A 116 -5.48 8.86 9.02
CA VAL A 116 -5.19 9.98 8.13
C VAL A 116 -5.27 11.28 8.92
N SER A 117 -4.15 11.98 9.01
CA SER A 117 -4.03 13.23 9.76
C SER A 117 -3.20 14.26 8.99
N VAL A 118 -3.58 15.53 9.11
CA VAL A 118 -2.81 16.67 8.62
C VAL A 118 -2.65 17.65 9.78
N LEU A 119 -1.45 17.72 10.33
CA LEU A 119 -1.11 18.64 11.42
C LEU A 119 -0.49 19.91 10.84
N ASN A 120 -0.76 21.04 11.49
CA ASN A 120 -0.20 22.36 11.10
C ASN A 120 -0.42 22.72 9.61
N GLY A 121 -1.44 22.14 8.97
CA GLY A 121 -1.75 22.30 7.55
C GLY A 121 -0.79 21.61 6.57
N LYS A 122 0.42 21.17 6.99
CA LYS A 122 1.47 20.67 6.08
C LYS A 122 2.12 19.35 6.50
N GLU A 123 1.86 18.84 7.70
CA GLU A 123 2.46 17.59 8.16
C GLU A 123 1.43 16.46 8.01
N PHE A 124 1.59 15.65 6.97
CA PHE A 124 0.70 14.52 6.70
C PHE A 124 1.17 13.24 7.39
N TYR A 125 0.22 12.47 7.92
CA TYR A 125 0.46 11.17 8.53
C TYR A 125 -0.61 10.17 8.11
N CYS A 126 -0.22 8.91 7.92
CA CYS A 126 -1.15 7.77 7.87
C CYS A 126 -0.46 6.44 8.21
N PHE A 127 -1.27 5.44 8.53
CA PHE A 127 -0.90 4.03 8.50
C PHE A 127 -1.49 3.37 7.27
N GLN A 128 -0.70 2.53 6.63
CA GLN A 128 -1.14 1.73 5.48
C GLN A 128 -0.69 0.28 5.58
N ALA A 129 -1.54 -0.62 5.10
CA ALA A 129 -1.26 -2.04 4.96
C ALA A 129 -0.95 -2.38 3.50
N ILE A 130 0.15 -3.12 3.28
CA ILE A 130 0.55 -3.64 1.98
C ILE A 130 0.48 -5.16 2.02
N HIS A 131 -0.37 -5.75 1.19
CA HIS A 131 -0.42 -7.20 1.02
C HIS A 131 0.63 -7.63 -0.01
N GLN A 132 1.80 -7.96 0.52
CA GLN A 132 3.02 -8.24 -0.25
C GLN A 132 2.89 -9.44 -1.22
N GLU A 133 1.88 -10.29 -1.04
CA GLU A 133 1.63 -11.42 -1.94
C GLU A 133 0.91 -11.00 -3.23
N ALA A 134 0.29 -9.82 -3.27
CA ALA A 134 -0.65 -9.45 -4.34
C ALA A 134 -0.52 -8.04 -4.91
N ASP A 135 0.03 -7.06 -4.17
CA ASP A 135 0.02 -5.65 -4.58
C ASP A 135 0.70 -5.39 -5.95
N VAL A 136 1.79 -6.10 -6.24
CA VAL A 136 2.51 -5.99 -7.53
C VAL A 136 1.89 -6.76 -8.69
N ILE A 137 0.86 -7.58 -8.46
CA ILE A 137 0.22 -8.38 -9.50
C ILE A 137 -0.38 -7.52 -10.62
N PRO A 138 -1.24 -6.53 -10.35
CA PRO A 138 -1.76 -5.66 -11.41
C PRO A 138 -0.65 -4.87 -12.12
N GLU A 139 0.40 -4.46 -11.39
CA GLU A 139 1.54 -3.71 -11.95
C GLU A 139 2.31 -4.53 -13.00
N ASN A 140 2.46 -5.85 -12.79
CA ASN A 140 3.09 -6.72 -13.78
C ASN A 140 2.31 -6.77 -15.09
N ILE A 141 0.98 -6.77 -15.04
CA ILE A 141 0.14 -6.81 -16.24
C ILE A 141 0.28 -5.51 -17.05
N ASP A 142 0.28 -4.36 -16.37
CA ASP A 142 0.46 -3.06 -17.03
C ASP A 142 1.87 -2.90 -17.58
N CYS A 143 2.87 -3.35 -16.85
CA CYS A 143 4.26 -3.36 -17.29
C CYS A 143 4.44 -4.15 -18.60
N ILE A 144 3.80 -5.32 -18.74
CA ILE A 144 3.82 -6.08 -19.99
C ILE A 144 3.25 -5.26 -21.14
N ARG A 145 2.11 -4.58 -20.95
CA ARG A 145 1.51 -3.78 -22.04
C ARG A 145 2.37 -2.60 -22.44
N ALA A 146 3.00 -1.95 -21.45
CA ALA A 146 3.93 -0.84 -21.67
C ALA A 146 5.20 -1.29 -22.42
N MET A 147 5.85 -2.37 -21.96
CA MET A 147 7.06 -2.92 -22.60
C MET A 147 6.82 -3.41 -24.03
N MET A 148 5.62 -3.93 -24.29
CA MET A 148 5.23 -4.44 -25.60
C MET A 148 4.58 -3.37 -26.49
N GLU A 149 4.44 -2.14 -25.99
CA GLU A 149 3.81 -1.01 -26.69
C GLU A 149 2.41 -1.35 -27.25
N THR A 150 1.66 -2.19 -26.53
CA THR A 150 0.33 -2.68 -26.98
C THR A 150 -0.82 -1.78 -26.58
N VAL A 151 -0.61 -0.92 -25.59
CA VAL A 151 -1.56 0.10 -25.13
C VAL A 151 -0.75 1.35 -24.81
N GLU A 152 -1.02 2.44 -25.54
CA GLU A 152 -0.27 3.70 -25.40
C GLU A 152 -0.69 4.50 -24.17
N ASP A 153 -1.98 4.51 -23.83
CA ASP A 153 -2.53 5.23 -22.68
C ASP A 153 -2.39 4.40 -21.39
N PRO A 154 -1.60 4.85 -20.39
CA PRO A 154 -1.45 4.14 -19.12
C PRO A 154 -2.78 3.92 -18.38
N GLU A 155 -3.68 4.91 -18.41
CA GLU A 155 -4.98 4.80 -17.73
C GLU A 155 -5.87 3.73 -18.37
N GLU A 156 -5.80 3.58 -19.69
CA GLU A 156 -6.49 2.50 -20.39
C GLU A 156 -5.92 1.13 -19.97
N SER A 157 -4.60 0.98 -19.87
CA SER A 157 -4.00 -0.28 -19.41
C SER A 157 -4.45 -0.63 -17.99
N ILE A 158 -4.37 0.32 -17.06
CA ILE A 158 -4.80 0.16 -15.67
C ILE A 158 -6.28 -0.26 -15.64
N ARG A 159 -7.14 0.42 -16.39
CA ARG A 159 -8.57 0.12 -16.46
C ARG A 159 -8.83 -1.29 -17.01
N MET A 160 -8.10 -1.70 -18.05
CA MET A 160 -8.18 -3.06 -18.59
C MET A 160 -7.77 -4.11 -17.56
N THR A 161 -6.67 -3.89 -16.84
CA THR A 161 -6.17 -4.77 -15.78
C THR A 161 -7.17 -4.86 -14.63
N ASN A 162 -7.61 -3.73 -14.09
CA ASN A 162 -8.54 -3.69 -12.97
C ASN A 162 -9.87 -4.37 -13.35
N LYS A 163 -10.39 -4.11 -14.56
CA LYS A 163 -11.60 -4.78 -15.06
C LYS A 163 -11.41 -6.29 -15.18
N ALA A 164 -10.27 -6.76 -15.68
CA ALA A 164 -10.00 -8.19 -15.84
C ALA A 164 -9.89 -8.93 -14.49
N LEU A 165 -9.36 -8.26 -13.46
CA LEU A 165 -9.29 -8.78 -12.09
C LEU A 165 -10.59 -8.63 -11.30
N ASN A 166 -11.61 -7.95 -11.85
CA ASN A 166 -12.76 -7.45 -11.09
C ASN A 166 -12.31 -6.65 -9.84
N PHE A 167 -11.25 -5.86 -10.00
CA PHE A 167 -10.63 -5.09 -8.94
C PHE A 167 -11.42 -3.79 -8.71
N VAL A 168 -12.10 -3.76 -7.57
CA VAL A 168 -12.67 -2.56 -6.96
C VAL A 168 -11.94 -2.36 -5.64
N ALA A 169 -11.25 -1.22 -5.48
CA ALA A 169 -10.58 -0.89 -4.23
C ALA A 169 -11.59 -0.80 -3.07
N ILE A 170 -11.18 -1.22 -1.88
CA ILE A 170 -12.01 -1.12 -0.67
C ILE A 170 -12.25 0.34 -0.27
N GLY A 171 -13.40 0.59 0.34
CA GLY A 171 -13.74 1.89 0.94
C GLY A 171 -14.84 2.65 0.22
#